data_AF-A0A847XIQ1-F1
#
_entry.id   AF-A0A847XIQ1-F1
#
_cell.length_a   1.000
_cell.length_b   1.000
_cell.length_c   1.000
_cell.angle_alpha   90.00
_cell.angle_beta   90.00
_cell.angle_gamma   90.00
#
_symmetry.space_group_name_H-M   'P 1'
#
loop_
_entity.id
_entity.type
_entity.pdbx_description
1 polymer ?
#
loop_
_entity_poly.entity_id
_entity_poly.type
_entity_poly.pdbx_seq_one_letter_code
_entity_poly.pdbx_strand_id
1 'polypeptide(L)' 'RTTRSLRVWQKEIPEFIHYYNTERPHMGIGMKTPMEVVRSY' A
#
# COMPACT_ATOMS: atom_id res chain seq x y z
N ARG A 1 16.07 8.18 17.25
CA ARG A 1 15.00 9.18 17.09
C ARG A 1 14.76 9.38 15.60
N THR A 2 13.54 9.18 15.10
CA THR A 2 13.21 9.42 13.69
C THR A 2 13.30 10.92 13.42
N THR A 3 14.02 11.32 12.37
CA THR A 3 14.24 12.75 12.01
C THR A 3 13.06 13.37 11.27
N ARG A 4 12.11 12.56 10.80
CA ARG A 4 10.91 13.01 10.08
C ARG A 4 9.81 13.47 11.04
N SER A 5 9.09 14.51 10.65
CA SER A 5 7.94 15.02 11.39
C SER A 5 6.70 14.14 11.20
N LEU A 6 5.80 14.13 12.19
CA LEU A 6 4.54 13.39 12.11
C LEU A 6 3.69 13.80 10.90
N ARG A 7 3.72 15.09 10.52
CA ARG A 7 3.02 15.63 9.36
C ARG A 7 3.43 14.99 8.05
N VAL A 8 4.72 14.65 7.90
CA VAL A 8 5.22 13.94 6.71
C VAL A 8 4.59 12.55 6.63
N TRP A 9 4.60 11.81 7.75
CA TRP A 9 4.01 10.48 7.82
C TRP A 9 2.50 10.47 7.56
N GLN A 10 1.78 11.48 8.06
CA GLN A 10 0.35 11.62 7.79
C GLN A 10 0.03 11.78 6.31
N LYS A 11 0.95 12.32 5.51
CA LYS A 11 0.83 12.40 4.05
C LYS A 11 1.26 11.10 3.36
N GLU A 12 2.45 10.60 3.71
CA GLU A 12 3.08 9.48 2.99
C GLU A 12 2.41 8.13 3.27
N ILE A 13 1.85 7.91 4.47
CA ILE A 13 1.21 6.63 4.81
C ILE A 13 -0.03 6.37 3.92
N PRO A 14 -0.98 7.31 3.76
CA PRO A 14 -2.09 7.12 2.83
C PRO A 14 -1.66 6.84 1.40
N GLU A 15 -0.64 7.54 0.90
CA GLU A 15 -0.09 7.34 -0.45
C GLU A 15 0.48 5.93 -0.59
N PHE A 16 1.24 5.47 0.41
CA PHE A 16 1.79 4.12 0.43
C PHE A 16 0.70 3.03 0.49
N ILE A 17 -0.34 3.25 1.32
CA ILE A 17 -1.47 2.31 1.44
C ILE A 17 -2.20 2.18 0.09
N HIS A 18 -2.40 3.29 -0.63
CA HIS A 18 -2.96 3.25 -1.97
C HIS A 18 -2.09 2.38 -2.90
N TYR A 19 -0.83 2.77 -3.07
CA TYR A 19 0.13 2.04 -3.91
C TYR A 19 0.19 0.54 -3.60
N TYR A 20 0.28 0.16 -2.32
CA TYR A 20 0.35 -1.24 -1.91
C TYR A 20 -0.90 -2.04 -2.29
N ASN A 21 -2.08 -1.42 -2.15
CA ASN A 21 -3.36 -2.09 -2.36
C ASN A 21 -3.81 -2.12 -3.82
N THR A 22 -3.44 -1.12 -4.63
CA THR A 22 -4.00 -0.96 -5.99
C THR A 22 -2.97 -1.04 -7.12
N GLU A 23 -1.69 -0.88 -6.84
CA GLU A 23 -0.66 -0.74 -7.89
C GLU A 23 0.46 -1.78 -7.77
N ARG A 24 0.83 -2.16 -6.54
CA ARG A 24 1.94 -3.09 -6.29
C ARG A 24 1.51 -4.54 -6.54
N PRO A 25 2.15 -5.26 -7.48
CA PRO A 25 1.95 -6.70 -7.61
C PRO A 25 2.69 -7.44 -6.49
N HIS A 26 2.07 -8.50 -5.96
CA HIS A 26 2.64 -9.29 -4.87
C HIS A 26 2.78 -10.75 -5.28
N MET A 27 3.99 -11.30 -5.13
CA MET A 27 4.27 -12.70 -5.46
C MET A 27 3.39 -13.68 -4.67
N GLY A 28 3.10 -13.39 -3.40
CA GLY A 28 2.28 -14.25 -2.53
C GLY A 28 0.82 -14.39 -2.95
N ILE A 29 0.35 -13.55 -3.87
CA ILE A 29 -1.01 -13.63 -4.45
C ILE A 29 -0.97 -13.67 -5.98
N GLY A 30 0.06 -14.33 -6.55
CA GLY A 30 0.13 -14.61 -7.98
C GLY A 30 0.39 -13.37 -8.84
N MET A 31 1.22 -12.44 -8.36
CA MET A 31 1.54 -11.16 -9.00
C MET A 31 0.32 -10.23 -9.18
N LYS A 32 -0.72 -10.44 -8.39
CA LYS A 32 -1.87 -9.54 -8.28
C LYS A 32 -1.69 -8.53 -7.16
N THR A 33 -2.50 -7.49 -7.20
CA THR A 33 -2.70 -6.52 -6.13
C THR A 33 -3.73 -7.05 -5.13
N PRO A 34 -3.72 -6.60 -3.86
CA PRO A 34 -4.70 -7.02 -2.86
C PRO A 34 -6.14 -6.73 -3.31
N MET A 35 -6.37 -5.59 -3.96
CA MET A 35 -7.70 -5.22 -4.42
C MET A 35 -8.23 -6.11 -5.55
N GLU A 36 -7.38 -6.71 -6.38
CA GLU A 36 -7.79 -7.69 -7.40
C GLU A 36 -8.23 -9.02 -6.81
N VAL A 37 -7.74 -9.38 -5.62
CA VAL A 37 -8.03 -10.67 -4.97
C VAL A 37 -9.15 -10.56 -3.94
N VAL A 38 -9.26 -9.44 -3.23
CA VAL A 38 -10.36 -9.22 -2.27
C VAL A 38 -11.70 -8.98 -2.97
N ARG A 39 -11.70 -8.37 -4.16
CA ARG A 39 -12.92 -8.12 -4.93
C ARG A 39 -13.41 -9.33 -5.73
N SER A 40 -12.70 -10.46 -5.72
CA SER A 40 -13.04 -11.65 -6.51
C SER A 40 -13.96 -12.64 -5.79
N TYR A 41 -14.76 -12.19 -4.82
CA TYR A 41 -15.79 -13.01 -4.15
C TYR A 41 -17.18 -12.69 -4.67
#